data_AF-A0A959FGX9-F1
#
_entry.id   AF-A0A959FGX9-F1
#
_cell.length_a   1.000
_cell.length_b   1.000
_cell.length_c   1.000
_cell.angle_alpha   90.00
_cell.angle_beta   90.00
_cell.angle_gamma   90.00
#
_symmetry.space_group_name_H-M   'P 1'
#
loop_
_entity.id
_entity.type
_entity.pdbx_description
1 polymer ?
#
loop_
_entity_poly.entity_id
_entity_poly.type
_entity_poly.pdbx_seq_one_letter_code
_entity_poly.pdbx_strand_id
1 'polypeptide(L)'
;MKTFIRSIERQVGINRLEAAIDELLDTLNHFDSNNPEARQEVSDLRKYFISLSQRLYEANDNRKRGTISDAEVSQERRNVGANVIEMVNDFHRYPHFSAYLKTKEDEDAWQRASNLNTIDAYQEYFNEFPDGKYKEQTHELILELRDVERRRAEEIKRIAEEEKQRRREGYQNTQAPPPPPPRPEPARTQQGFYQGGAQQQPRSAFQQPSASGDGQQTIQPMWFIGAGILSIWIPLVGLGLGLYTRFAKKDGVLTYDEQTRKYGNYVLIVGAIFFLYYFITLSIGGGGYMY
;
A
#
# COMPACT_ATOMS: atom_id res chain seq x y z
N MET A 1 6.18 -22.74 10.57
CA MET A 1 5.39 -23.52 11.53
C MET A 1 4.36 -22.66 12.28
N LYS A 2 4.73 -21.61 13.03
CA LYS A 2 3.75 -20.90 13.90
C LYS A 2 2.68 -20.16 13.10
N THR A 3 3.05 -19.52 12.00
CA THR A 3 2.14 -18.82 11.08
C THR A 3 1.25 -19.79 10.32
N PHE A 4 1.79 -20.96 9.95
CA PHE A 4 1.03 -22.03 9.31
C PHE A 4 -0.07 -22.58 10.23
N ILE A 5 0.27 -22.96 11.47
CA ILE A 5 -0.72 -23.43 12.46
C ILE A 5 -1.81 -22.36 12.67
N ARG A 6 -1.43 -21.09 12.86
CA ARG A 6 -2.37 -19.96 12.99
C ARG A 6 -3.26 -19.76 11.75
N SER A 7 -2.78 -20.05 10.54
CA SER A 7 -3.58 -20.04 9.31
C SER A 7 -4.69 -21.09 9.38
N ILE A 8 -4.33 -22.32 9.72
CA ILE A 8 -5.27 -23.44 9.85
C ILE A 8 -6.27 -23.19 10.98
N GLU A 9 -5.81 -22.81 12.17
CA GLU A 9 -6.66 -22.44 13.32
C GLU A 9 -7.69 -21.38 12.94
N ARG A 10 -7.25 -20.31 12.26
CA ARG A 10 -8.13 -19.24 11.79
C ARG A 10 -9.17 -19.76 10.80
N GLN A 11 -8.78 -20.62 9.85
CA GLN A 11 -9.68 -21.15 8.83
C GLN A 11 -10.73 -22.09 9.41
N VAL A 12 -10.34 -22.97 10.33
CA VAL A 12 -11.28 -23.80 11.11
C VAL A 12 -12.23 -22.93 11.94
N GLY A 13 -11.70 -21.91 12.62
CA GLY A 13 -12.49 -20.97 13.43
C GLY A 13 -13.55 -20.18 12.64
N ILE A 14 -13.32 -19.94 11.35
CA ILE A 14 -14.30 -19.32 10.43
C ILE A 14 -15.05 -20.34 9.56
N ASN A 15 -15.10 -21.61 9.99
CA ASN A 15 -15.82 -22.73 9.34
C ASN A 15 -15.39 -23.03 7.88
N ARG A 16 -14.18 -22.65 7.48
CA ARG A 16 -13.57 -22.96 6.19
C ARG A 16 -12.72 -24.24 6.26
N LEU A 17 -13.33 -25.33 6.70
CA LEU A 17 -12.66 -26.62 6.94
C LEU A 17 -12.03 -27.21 5.68
N GLU A 18 -12.72 -27.10 4.54
CA GLU A 18 -12.23 -27.56 3.24
C GLU A 18 -10.93 -26.85 2.88
N ALA A 19 -10.92 -25.51 2.93
CA ALA A 19 -9.71 -24.72 2.63
C ALA A 19 -8.55 -24.99 3.60
N ALA A 20 -8.85 -25.23 4.88
CA ALA A 20 -7.84 -25.64 5.86
C ALA A 20 -7.21 -27.00 5.51
N ILE A 21 -8.02 -27.98 5.14
CA ILE A 21 -7.54 -29.32 4.75
C ILE A 21 -6.82 -29.27 3.40
N ASP A 22 -7.27 -28.43 2.45
CA ASP A 22 -6.60 -28.22 1.16
C ASP A 22 -5.20 -27.59 1.35
N GLU A 23 -5.06 -26.55 2.19
CA GLU A 23 -3.77 -25.93 2.53
C GLU A 23 -2.82 -26.92 3.23
N LEU A 24 -3.36 -27.78 4.11
CA LEU A 24 -2.62 -28.87 4.75
C LEU A 24 -2.11 -29.90 3.73
N LEU A 25 -2.98 -30.38 2.86
CA LEU A 25 -2.65 -31.38 1.84
C LEU A 25 -1.67 -30.83 0.80
N ASP A 26 -1.84 -29.58 0.36
CA ASP A 26 -0.91 -28.91 -0.54
C ASP A 26 0.49 -28.76 0.08
N THR A 27 0.57 -28.34 1.35
CA THR A 27 1.83 -28.23 2.08
C THR A 27 2.50 -29.59 2.29
N LEU A 28 1.71 -30.64 2.53
CA LEU A 28 2.20 -32.03 2.62
C LEU A 28 2.61 -32.61 1.25
N ASN A 29 2.10 -32.08 0.13
CA ASN A 29 2.47 -32.49 -1.22
C ASN A 29 3.79 -31.85 -1.69
N HIS A 30 4.06 -30.62 -1.25
CA HIS A 30 5.31 -29.90 -1.51
C HIS A 30 6.48 -30.28 -0.56
N PHE A 31 6.26 -31.24 0.34
CA PHE A 31 7.33 -31.81 1.15
C PHE A 31 8.14 -32.82 0.33
N ASP A 32 9.45 -32.58 0.20
CA ASP A 32 10.40 -33.50 -0.40
C ASP A 32 11.52 -33.84 0.60
N SER A 33 11.90 -35.12 0.66
CA SER A 33 13.00 -35.61 1.50
C SER A 33 13.46 -37.00 1.07
N ASN A 34 14.77 -37.20 1.01
CA ASN A 34 15.35 -38.52 0.77
C ASN A 34 15.25 -39.46 1.98
N ASN A 35 14.99 -38.95 3.19
CA ASN A 35 14.86 -39.79 4.39
C ASN A 35 13.57 -40.66 4.32
N PRO A 36 13.66 -42.01 4.43
CA PRO A 36 12.48 -42.87 4.50
C PRO A 36 11.51 -42.54 5.64
N GLU A 37 12.03 -42.20 6.84
CA GLU A 37 11.21 -41.90 8.02
C GLU A 37 10.40 -40.62 7.81
N ALA A 38 11.05 -39.57 7.29
CA ALA A 38 10.42 -38.31 6.92
C ALA A 38 9.30 -38.48 5.87
N ARG A 39 9.52 -39.35 4.86
CA ARG A 39 8.49 -39.69 3.87
C ARG A 39 7.33 -40.47 4.48
N GLN A 40 7.60 -41.32 5.47
CA GLN A 40 6.56 -42.05 6.19
C GLN A 40 5.70 -41.12 7.06
N GLU A 41 6.33 -40.22 7.84
CA GLU A 41 5.63 -39.17 8.62
C GLU A 41 4.60 -38.42 7.76
N VAL A 42 5.05 -37.90 6.62
CA VAL A 42 4.21 -37.11 5.70
C VAL A 42 3.19 -37.96 4.97
N SER A 43 3.50 -39.22 4.65
CA SER A 43 2.54 -40.18 4.08
C SER A 43 1.37 -40.43 5.04
N ASP A 44 1.64 -40.60 6.33
CA ASP A 44 0.60 -40.88 7.33
C ASP A 44 -0.22 -39.63 7.68
N LEU A 45 0.41 -38.45 7.79
CA LEU A 45 -0.30 -37.17 7.86
C LEU A 45 -1.23 -36.96 6.65
N ARG A 46 -0.74 -37.24 5.43
CA ARG A 46 -1.53 -37.09 4.20
C ARG A 46 -2.74 -38.03 4.17
N LYS A 47 -2.56 -39.31 4.53
CA LYS A 47 -3.68 -40.27 4.68
C LYS A 47 -4.71 -39.79 5.69
N TYR A 48 -4.25 -39.29 6.84
CA TYR A 48 -5.12 -38.76 7.89
C TYR A 48 -5.99 -37.61 7.37
N PHE A 49 -5.39 -36.58 6.77
CA PHE A 49 -6.15 -35.44 6.24
C PHE A 49 -7.02 -35.78 5.03
N ILE A 50 -6.62 -36.73 4.17
CA ILE A 50 -7.50 -37.29 3.13
C ILE A 50 -8.73 -37.94 3.75
N SER A 51 -8.59 -38.72 4.84
CA SER A 51 -9.75 -39.33 5.51
C SER A 51 -10.71 -38.29 6.12
N LEU A 52 -10.19 -37.17 6.62
CA LEU A 52 -11.01 -36.06 7.11
C LEU A 52 -11.73 -35.32 5.97
N SER A 53 -11.07 -35.11 4.84
CA SER A 53 -11.68 -34.55 3.62
C SER A 53 -12.82 -35.45 3.11
N GLN A 54 -12.59 -36.76 3.06
CA GLN A 54 -13.59 -37.75 2.66
C GLN A 54 -14.82 -37.72 3.58
N ARG A 55 -14.64 -37.64 4.91
CA ARG A 55 -15.76 -37.50 5.86
C ARG A 55 -16.61 -36.24 5.61
N LEU A 56 -15.98 -35.10 5.32
CA LEU A 56 -16.70 -33.87 4.97
C LEU A 56 -17.46 -33.99 3.64
N TYR A 57 -16.87 -34.66 2.65
CA TYR A 57 -17.54 -34.96 1.39
C TYR A 57 -18.75 -35.87 1.59
N GLU A 58 -18.59 -36.98 2.31
CA GLU A 58 -19.64 -37.96 2.59
C GLU A 58 -20.79 -37.35 3.40
N ALA A 59 -20.50 -36.54 4.42
CA ALA A 59 -21.54 -35.82 5.17
C ALA A 59 -22.35 -34.86 4.26
N ASN A 60 -21.66 -34.10 3.40
CA ASN A 60 -22.33 -33.22 2.45
C ASN A 60 -23.15 -33.96 1.39
N ASP A 61 -22.68 -35.12 0.93
CA ASP A 61 -23.38 -35.94 -0.06
C ASP A 61 -24.58 -36.67 0.55
N ASN A 62 -24.43 -37.24 1.75
CA ASN A 62 -25.52 -37.83 2.53
C ASN A 62 -26.65 -36.82 2.79
N ARG A 63 -26.31 -35.57 3.12
CA ARG A 63 -27.31 -34.49 3.21
C ARG A 63 -28.03 -34.24 1.90
N LYS A 64 -27.33 -34.18 0.75
CA LYS A 64 -27.98 -34.03 -0.57
C LYS A 64 -28.92 -35.19 -0.91
N ARG A 65 -28.60 -36.39 -0.44
CA ARG A 65 -29.44 -37.59 -0.55
C ARG A 65 -30.58 -37.65 0.47
N GLY A 66 -30.65 -36.71 1.42
CA GLY A 66 -31.64 -36.69 2.50
C GLY A 66 -31.44 -37.77 3.56
N THR A 67 -30.26 -38.38 3.66
CA THR A 67 -29.98 -39.47 4.62
C THR A 67 -29.55 -38.96 6.00
N ILE A 68 -29.09 -37.70 6.10
CA ILE A 68 -28.79 -37.01 7.36
C ILE A 68 -29.25 -35.55 7.31
N SER A 69 -29.50 -34.97 8.48
CA SER A 69 -29.94 -33.57 8.66
C SER A 69 -28.78 -32.56 8.60
N ASP A 70 -29.11 -31.27 8.40
CA ASP A 70 -28.14 -30.17 8.53
C ASP A 70 -27.50 -30.08 9.93
N ALA A 71 -28.20 -30.54 10.98
CA ALA A 71 -27.68 -30.58 12.34
C ALA A 71 -26.57 -31.63 12.50
N GLU A 72 -26.76 -32.81 11.90
CA GLU A 72 -25.76 -33.88 11.86
C GLU A 72 -24.54 -33.49 11.02
N VAL A 73 -24.73 -32.88 9.84
CA VAL A 73 -23.62 -32.29 9.06
C VAL A 73 -22.86 -31.26 9.89
N SER A 74 -23.58 -30.37 10.59
CA SER A 74 -22.96 -29.34 11.42
C SER A 74 -22.18 -29.94 12.60
N GLN A 75 -22.65 -31.05 13.18
CA GLN A 75 -21.89 -31.79 14.20
C GLN A 75 -20.64 -32.44 13.60
N GLU A 76 -20.76 -33.09 12.44
CA GLU A 76 -19.61 -33.75 11.81
C GLU A 76 -18.55 -32.76 11.36
N ARG A 77 -18.94 -31.57 10.87
CA ARG A 77 -18.03 -30.45 10.63
C ARG A 77 -17.28 -30.04 11.91
N ARG A 78 -17.96 -29.93 13.05
CA ARG A 78 -17.31 -29.62 14.34
C ARG A 78 -16.32 -30.73 14.75
N ASN A 79 -16.70 -32.00 14.58
CA ASN A 79 -15.82 -33.15 14.87
C ASN A 79 -14.56 -33.11 14.00
N VAL A 80 -14.70 -32.94 12.69
CA VAL A 80 -13.57 -32.84 11.77
C VAL A 80 -12.70 -31.62 12.07
N GLY A 81 -13.32 -30.47 12.38
CA GLY A 81 -12.59 -29.27 12.80
C GLY A 81 -11.76 -29.49 14.06
N ALA A 82 -12.32 -30.13 15.08
CA ALA A 82 -11.59 -30.49 16.31
C ALA A 82 -10.40 -31.42 16.01
N ASN A 83 -10.60 -32.45 15.19
CA ASN A 83 -9.56 -33.39 14.75
C ASN A 83 -8.41 -32.68 13.99
N VAL A 84 -8.74 -31.73 13.10
CA VAL A 84 -7.73 -30.92 12.41
C VAL A 84 -6.91 -30.11 13.42
N ILE A 85 -7.56 -29.45 14.38
CA ILE A 85 -6.89 -28.62 15.40
C ILE A 85 -6.01 -29.47 16.33
N GLU A 86 -6.47 -30.64 16.74
CA GLU A 86 -5.68 -31.59 17.53
C GLU A 86 -4.41 -32.00 16.76
N MET A 87 -4.56 -32.41 15.50
CA MET A 87 -3.42 -32.86 14.67
C MET A 87 -2.39 -31.75 14.41
N VAL A 88 -2.81 -30.51 14.08
CA VAL A 88 -1.84 -29.43 13.82
C VAL A 88 -1.09 -28.97 15.07
N ASN A 89 -1.70 -29.09 16.25
CA ASN A 89 -1.03 -28.84 17.52
C ASN A 89 -0.02 -29.95 17.87
N ASP A 90 -0.32 -31.20 17.47
CA ASP A 90 0.56 -32.35 17.60
C ASP A 90 1.67 -32.44 16.52
N PHE A 91 1.80 -31.47 15.61
CA PHE A 91 2.88 -31.44 14.60
C PHE A 91 4.29 -31.52 15.18
N HIS A 92 4.49 -31.11 16.44
CA HIS A 92 5.77 -31.29 17.14
C HIS A 92 6.22 -32.76 17.26
N ARG A 93 5.30 -33.73 17.12
CA ARG A 93 5.57 -35.18 17.08
C ARG A 93 6.06 -35.69 15.71
N TYR A 94 6.00 -34.85 14.68
CA TYR A 94 6.47 -35.11 13.32
C TYR A 94 7.70 -34.25 13.06
N PRO A 95 8.89 -34.61 13.59
CA PRO A 95 10.06 -33.73 13.62
C PRO A 95 10.53 -33.31 12.22
N HIS A 96 10.44 -34.18 11.21
CA HIS A 96 10.87 -33.83 9.86
C HIS A 96 9.91 -32.86 9.19
N PHE A 97 8.59 -33.08 9.32
CA PHE A 97 7.59 -32.13 8.81
C PHE A 97 7.62 -30.80 9.57
N SER A 98 7.80 -30.83 10.89
CA SER A 98 8.00 -29.62 11.71
C SER A 98 9.23 -28.82 11.30
N ALA A 99 10.34 -29.48 10.96
CA ALA A 99 11.55 -28.81 10.46
C ALA A 99 11.28 -28.14 9.10
N TYR A 100 10.68 -28.86 8.15
CA TYR A 100 10.27 -28.31 6.86
C TYR A 100 9.35 -27.08 7.02
N LEU A 101 8.34 -27.15 7.89
CA LEU A 101 7.46 -26.03 8.16
C LEU A 101 8.20 -24.81 8.75
N LYS A 102 9.30 -24.99 9.48
CA LYS A 102 10.14 -23.87 9.97
C LYS A 102 10.94 -23.25 8.82
N THR A 103 11.61 -24.07 8.01
CA THR A 103 12.36 -23.61 6.83
C THR A 103 11.45 -22.85 5.85
N LYS A 104 10.23 -23.34 5.60
CA LYS A 104 9.27 -22.64 4.74
C LYS A 104 8.83 -21.29 5.33
N GLU A 105 8.67 -21.19 6.66
CA GLU A 105 8.27 -19.94 7.31
C GLU A 105 9.37 -18.86 7.23
N ASP A 106 10.63 -19.28 7.38
CA ASP A 106 11.85 -18.48 7.16
C ASP A 106 11.92 -17.98 5.70
N GLU A 107 11.81 -18.89 4.73
CA GLU A 107 11.83 -18.56 3.30
C GLU A 107 10.67 -17.63 2.87
N ASP A 108 9.45 -17.88 3.35
CA ASP A 108 8.29 -17.02 3.11
C ASP A 108 8.49 -15.62 3.74
N ALA A 109 9.15 -15.52 4.90
CA ALA A 109 9.43 -14.25 5.58
C ALA A 109 10.54 -13.46 4.88
N TRP A 110 11.62 -14.13 4.49
CA TRP A 110 12.68 -13.56 3.67
C TRP A 110 12.14 -13.04 2.34
N GLN A 111 11.27 -13.79 1.65
CA GLN A 111 10.67 -13.35 0.39
C GLN A 111 9.81 -12.09 0.58
N ARG A 112 9.07 -11.97 1.70
CA ARG A 112 8.34 -10.73 2.03
C ARG A 112 9.29 -9.56 2.23
N ALA A 113 10.37 -9.74 3.02
CA ALA A 113 11.36 -8.70 3.28
C ALA A 113 12.06 -8.25 1.98
N SER A 114 12.49 -9.20 1.16
CA SER A 114 13.13 -8.97 -0.14
C SER A 114 12.23 -8.26 -1.15
N ASN A 115 10.92 -8.58 -1.15
CA ASN A 115 9.94 -7.92 -2.02
C ASN A 115 9.67 -6.46 -1.60
N LEU A 116 9.72 -6.16 -0.29
CA LEU A 116 9.57 -4.79 0.22
C LEU A 116 10.87 -3.99 0.07
N ASN A 117 12.03 -4.65 0.21
CA ASN A 117 13.37 -4.09 0.11
C ASN A 117 13.57 -2.79 0.92
N THR A 118 13.09 -2.80 2.16
CA THR A 118 13.25 -1.69 3.12
C THR A 118 13.99 -2.16 4.36
N ILE A 119 14.67 -1.23 5.03
CA ILE A 119 15.39 -1.50 6.28
C ILE A 119 14.44 -2.07 7.34
N ASP A 120 13.21 -1.58 7.43
CA ASP A 120 12.21 -2.04 8.41
C ASP A 120 11.78 -3.48 8.15
N ALA A 121 11.51 -3.84 6.88
CA ALA A 121 11.11 -5.21 6.53
C ALA A 121 12.24 -6.24 6.74
N TYR A 122 13.49 -5.85 6.48
CA TYR A 122 14.65 -6.69 6.81
C TYR A 122 14.88 -6.79 8.33
N GLN A 123 14.64 -5.72 9.10
CA GLN A 123 14.69 -5.80 10.57
C GLN A 123 13.57 -6.69 11.13
N GLU A 124 12.35 -6.63 10.59
CA GLU A 124 11.25 -7.52 10.97
C GLU A 124 11.63 -8.99 10.75
N TYR A 125 12.15 -9.33 9.56
CA TYR A 125 12.67 -10.67 9.28
C TYR A 125 13.80 -11.08 10.24
N PHE A 126 14.79 -10.21 10.51
CA PHE A 126 15.89 -10.52 11.43
C PHE A 126 15.41 -10.76 12.87
N ASN A 127 14.39 -10.03 13.31
CA ASN A 127 13.81 -10.18 14.64
C ASN A 127 12.96 -11.46 14.76
N GLU A 128 12.29 -11.89 13.69
CA GLU A 128 11.51 -13.15 13.65
C GLU A 128 12.43 -14.39 13.47
N PHE A 129 13.51 -14.25 12.69
CA PHE A 129 14.46 -15.30 12.34
C PHE A 129 15.93 -14.89 12.59
N PRO A 130 16.35 -14.68 13.86
CA PRO A 130 17.70 -14.19 14.20
C PRO A 130 18.82 -15.18 13.86
N ASP A 131 18.49 -16.46 13.70
CA ASP A 131 19.38 -17.54 13.21
C ASP A 131 18.82 -18.19 11.94
N GLY A 132 18.02 -17.45 11.18
CA GLY A 132 17.46 -17.89 9.90
C GLY A 132 18.49 -17.99 8.78
N LYS A 133 18.11 -18.70 7.72
CA LYS A 133 18.95 -19.00 6.54
C LYS A 133 19.53 -17.75 5.88
N TYR A 134 18.85 -16.62 5.96
CA TYR A 134 19.22 -15.35 5.31
C TYR A 134 19.79 -14.29 6.26
N LYS A 135 20.20 -14.69 7.48
CA LYS A 135 20.73 -13.79 8.53
C LYS A 135 21.83 -12.84 8.04
N GLU A 136 22.90 -13.38 7.45
CA GLU A 136 24.05 -12.59 7.01
C GLU A 136 23.67 -11.64 5.86
N GLN A 137 22.94 -12.13 4.85
CA GLN A 137 22.43 -11.33 3.74
C GLN A 137 21.52 -10.19 4.21
N THR A 138 20.70 -10.45 5.24
CA THR A 138 19.87 -9.42 5.87
C THR A 138 20.72 -8.33 6.52
N HIS A 139 21.79 -8.71 7.22
CA HIS A 139 22.70 -7.75 7.85
C HIS A 139 23.39 -6.86 6.81
N GLU A 140 23.90 -7.45 5.73
CA GLU A 140 24.53 -6.74 4.61
C GLU A 140 23.56 -5.74 3.95
N LEU A 141 22.34 -6.17 3.64
CA LEU A 141 21.32 -5.30 3.01
C LEU A 141 20.88 -4.15 3.93
N ILE A 142 20.75 -4.39 5.24
CA ILE A 142 20.45 -3.32 6.21
C ILE A 142 21.59 -2.28 6.23
N LEU A 143 22.85 -2.69 6.18
CA LEU A 143 23.99 -1.77 6.14
C LEU A 143 24.01 -0.98 4.81
N GLU A 144 23.85 -1.65 3.67
CA GLU A 144 23.85 -1.01 2.35
C GLU A 144 22.74 0.03 2.24
N LEU A 145 21.50 -0.33 2.61
CA LEU A 145 20.36 0.59 2.54
C LEU A 145 20.54 1.80 3.46
N ARG A 146 21.04 1.60 4.70
CA ARG A 146 21.34 2.72 5.62
C ARG A 146 22.37 3.68 5.04
N ASP A 147 23.39 3.17 4.35
CA ASP A 147 24.41 4.01 3.71
C ASP A 147 23.89 4.72 2.44
N VAL A 148 22.98 4.10 1.69
CA VAL A 148 22.25 4.76 0.61
C VAL A 148 21.39 5.91 1.15
N GLU A 149 20.64 5.69 2.22
CA GLU A 149 19.84 6.72 2.88
C GLU A 149 20.68 7.87 3.43
N ARG A 150 21.80 7.56 4.09
CA ARG A 150 22.77 8.54 4.62
C ARG A 150 23.28 9.46 3.51
N ARG A 151 23.78 8.89 2.40
CA ARG A 151 24.26 9.65 1.24
C ARG A 151 23.15 10.51 0.62
N ARG A 152 21.93 10.00 0.50
CA ARG A 152 20.76 10.77 0.01
C ARG A 152 20.41 11.94 0.94
N ALA A 153 20.46 11.75 2.26
CA ALA A 153 20.20 12.80 3.22
C ALA A 153 21.29 13.90 3.21
N GLU A 154 22.54 13.54 3.00
CA GLU A 154 23.66 14.47 2.82
C GLU A 154 23.53 15.28 1.52
N GLU A 155 23.16 14.63 0.41
CA GLU A 155 22.89 15.26 -0.88
C GLU A 155 21.78 16.32 -0.76
N ILE A 156 20.64 15.96 -0.15
CA ILE A 156 19.50 16.88 0.07
C ILE A 156 19.91 18.08 0.93
N LYS A 157 20.71 17.86 1.99
CA LYS A 157 21.24 18.94 2.83
C LYS A 157 22.14 19.89 2.04
N ARG A 158 23.00 19.35 1.15
CA ARG A 158 23.89 20.18 0.32
C ARG A 158 23.09 21.06 -0.64
N ILE A 159 22.15 20.46 -1.39
CA ILE A 159 21.25 21.18 -2.30
C ILE A 159 20.45 22.27 -1.56
N ALA A 160 19.96 21.98 -0.35
CA ALA A 160 19.20 22.93 0.45
C ALA A 160 20.04 24.14 0.94
N GLU A 161 21.31 23.93 1.31
CA GLU A 161 22.20 25.02 1.71
C GLU A 161 22.70 25.83 0.50
N GLU A 162 23.02 25.19 -0.63
CA GLU A 162 23.33 25.86 -1.91
C GLU A 162 22.17 26.78 -2.33
N GLU A 163 20.93 26.31 -2.25
CA GLU A 163 19.74 27.09 -2.62
C GLU A 163 19.43 28.24 -1.63
N LYS A 164 19.82 28.08 -0.38
CA LYS A 164 19.75 29.15 0.63
C LYS A 164 20.85 30.20 0.43
N GLN A 165 22.03 29.79 -0.05
CA GLN A 165 23.11 30.72 -0.46
C GLN A 165 22.70 31.51 -1.72
N ARG A 166 22.24 30.84 -2.79
CA ARG A 166 21.73 31.50 -4.01
C ARG A 166 20.66 32.56 -3.71
N ARG A 167 19.72 32.25 -2.82
CA ARG A 167 18.69 33.23 -2.40
C ARG A 167 19.29 34.44 -1.66
N ARG A 168 20.26 34.24 -0.78
CA ARG A 168 20.97 35.34 -0.08
C ARG A 168 21.73 36.25 -1.05
N GLU A 169 22.43 35.65 -2.02
CA GLU A 169 23.16 36.38 -3.07
C GLU A 169 22.20 37.16 -3.97
N GLY A 170 21.06 36.56 -4.35
CA GLY A 170 20.00 37.24 -5.09
C GLY A 170 19.48 38.50 -4.38
N TYR A 171 19.25 38.43 -3.06
CA TYR A 171 18.87 39.60 -2.25
C TYR A 171 19.98 40.65 -2.14
N GLN A 172 21.27 40.27 -2.17
CA GLN A 172 22.38 41.23 -2.14
C GLN A 172 22.63 41.91 -3.49
N ASN A 173 22.36 41.22 -4.60
CA ASN A 173 22.63 41.74 -5.95
C ASN A 173 21.48 42.61 -6.49
N THR A 174 20.26 42.48 -5.96
CA THR A 174 19.26 43.54 -6.05
C THR A 174 19.59 44.65 -5.05
N GLN A 175 20.16 45.75 -5.55
CA GLN A 175 20.26 46.99 -4.75
C GLN A 175 18.88 47.34 -4.20
N ALA A 176 18.79 47.57 -2.89
CA ALA A 176 17.56 48.06 -2.28
C ALA A 176 17.13 49.34 -3.04
N PRO A 177 15.84 49.48 -3.42
CA PRO A 177 15.39 50.68 -4.11
C PRO A 177 15.77 51.89 -3.27
N PRO A 178 16.30 52.96 -3.88
CA PRO A 178 16.83 54.10 -3.13
C PRO A 178 15.75 54.59 -2.16
N PRO A 179 16.14 54.97 -0.92
CA PRO A 179 15.17 55.39 0.08
C PRO A 179 14.28 56.48 -0.52
N PRO A 180 12.94 56.37 -0.37
CA PRO A 180 12.02 57.29 -1.04
C PRO A 180 12.43 58.72 -0.70
N PRO A 181 12.45 59.63 -1.69
CA PRO A 181 13.02 60.96 -1.52
C PRO A 181 12.39 61.64 -0.29
N PRO A 182 13.20 62.36 0.52
CA PRO A 182 12.71 62.99 1.74
C PRO A 182 11.48 63.82 1.39
N ARG A 183 10.37 63.56 2.09
CA ARG A 183 9.09 64.24 1.87
C ARG A 183 9.36 65.75 1.84
N PRO A 184 8.92 66.50 0.81
CA PRO A 184 9.18 67.92 0.75
C PRO A 184 8.68 68.58 2.03
N GLU A 185 9.54 69.37 2.68
CA GLU A 185 9.14 70.10 3.88
C GLU A 185 7.88 70.93 3.57
N PRO A 186 6.84 70.86 4.42
CA PRO A 186 5.63 71.63 4.18
C PRO A 186 5.99 73.12 4.17
N ALA A 187 5.79 73.75 3.01
CA ALA A 187 6.09 75.16 2.83
C ALA A 187 5.43 75.98 3.95
N ARG A 188 6.22 76.85 4.61
CA ARG A 188 5.72 77.76 5.66
C ARG A 188 4.57 78.60 5.12
N THR A 189 3.35 78.15 5.37
CA THR A 189 2.16 78.93 5.13
C THR A 189 2.05 79.90 6.30
N GLN A 190 2.07 81.21 6.00
CA GLN A 190 2.02 82.24 7.03
C GLN A 190 0.66 82.22 7.75
N GLN A 191 0.65 82.73 8.98
CA GLN A 191 -0.46 82.63 9.93
C GLN A 191 -1.70 83.40 9.45
N GLY A 192 -2.88 82.84 9.75
CA GLY A 192 -4.18 83.51 9.65
C GLY A 192 -5.20 82.79 10.54
N PHE A 193 -5.63 83.43 11.62
CA PHE A 193 -6.62 82.94 12.60
C PHE A 193 -7.97 82.61 11.92
N TYR A 194 -8.80 81.65 12.34
CA TYR A 194 -9.58 81.53 13.59
C TYR A 194 -10.02 80.05 13.77
N GLN A 195 -9.80 79.38 14.91
CA GLN A 195 -10.63 79.35 16.14
C GLN A 195 -11.98 78.59 16.02
N GLY A 196 -12.12 77.43 16.69
CA GLY A 196 -13.42 76.86 17.07
C GLY A 196 -13.58 75.32 16.97
N GLY A 197 -14.08 74.70 18.06
CA GLY A 197 -15.08 73.61 17.95
C GLY A 197 -14.63 72.14 17.83
N ALA A 198 -14.52 71.48 18.98
CA ALA A 198 -14.98 70.11 19.29
C ALA A 198 -15.10 68.99 18.21
N GLN A 199 -14.36 67.91 18.47
CA GLN A 199 -14.82 66.51 18.51
C GLN A 199 -15.14 65.68 17.23
N GLN A 200 -14.37 64.58 17.15
CA GLN A 200 -14.74 63.19 16.79
C GLN A 200 -14.75 62.72 15.32
N GLN A 201 -14.18 61.51 15.20
CA GLN A 201 -14.11 60.57 14.07
C GLN A 201 -15.49 59.99 13.72
N PRO A 202 -15.73 59.44 12.49
CA PRO A 202 -15.16 58.15 12.10
C PRO A 202 -14.63 58.05 10.65
N ARG A 203 -14.00 56.90 10.36
CA ARG A 203 -13.34 56.56 9.08
C ARG A 203 -14.28 55.90 8.06
N SER A 204 -13.89 56.07 6.79
CA SER A 204 -14.02 55.15 5.64
C SER A 204 -15.41 54.76 5.10
N ALA A 205 -15.66 55.08 3.82
CA ALA A 205 -15.65 54.10 2.72
C ALA A 205 -15.74 54.76 1.31
N PHE A 206 -15.32 54.02 0.25
CA PHE A 206 -15.57 54.21 -1.20
C PHE A 206 -14.95 55.47 -1.90
N GLN A 207 -14.55 55.47 -3.20
CA GLN A 207 -14.48 54.42 -4.25
C GLN A 207 -13.36 54.71 -5.30
N GLN A 208 -13.09 53.74 -6.20
CA GLN A 208 -12.17 53.76 -7.37
C GLN A 208 -12.74 54.62 -8.55
N PRO A 209 -12.11 54.76 -9.77
CA PRO A 209 -10.90 54.14 -10.37
C PRO A 209 -9.89 55.22 -10.89
N SER A 210 -8.96 55.09 -11.87
CA SER A 210 -8.61 54.09 -12.91
C SER A 210 -7.13 54.21 -13.35
N ALA A 211 -6.54 53.21 -14.03
CA ALA A 211 -5.36 53.39 -14.91
C ALA A 211 -5.26 52.28 -15.99
N SER A 212 -4.78 52.66 -17.18
CA SER A 212 -4.79 51.89 -18.44
C SER A 212 -3.48 51.14 -18.76
N GLY A 213 -3.58 50.07 -19.56
CA GLY A 213 -2.44 49.41 -20.18
C GLY A 213 -2.86 48.35 -21.21
N ASP A 214 -2.92 48.73 -22.49
CA ASP A 214 -3.17 47.80 -23.60
C ASP A 214 -1.97 46.90 -23.88
N GLY A 215 -2.25 45.63 -24.20
CA GLY A 215 -1.22 44.62 -24.45
C GLY A 215 -1.80 43.20 -24.50
N GLN A 216 -2.72 42.95 -25.43
CA GLN A 216 -3.38 41.64 -25.56
C GLN A 216 -2.38 40.52 -25.88
N GLN A 217 -1.97 39.76 -24.86
CA GLN A 217 -1.62 38.36 -25.05
C GLN A 217 -2.90 37.52 -24.91
N THR A 218 -3.30 36.88 -26.00
CA THR A 218 -4.44 35.96 -26.04
C THR A 218 -4.22 34.79 -25.11
N ILE A 219 -4.81 34.84 -23.91
CA ILE A 219 -4.88 33.69 -23.00
C ILE A 219 -5.80 32.66 -23.65
N GLN A 220 -5.21 31.61 -24.21
CA GLN A 220 -5.92 30.42 -24.66
C GLN A 220 -6.68 29.82 -23.48
N PRO A 221 -8.01 29.63 -23.57
CA PRO A 221 -8.79 29.18 -22.43
C PRO A 221 -8.48 27.71 -22.11
N MET A 222 -8.13 27.45 -20.84
CA MET A 222 -7.60 26.15 -20.38
C MET A 222 -8.61 24.99 -20.31
N TRP A 223 -9.82 25.12 -20.89
CA TRP A 223 -10.80 24.03 -20.90
C TRP A 223 -10.32 22.80 -21.71
N PHE A 224 -9.42 22.99 -22.67
CA PHE A 224 -8.94 21.92 -23.56
C PHE A 224 -8.00 20.90 -22.87
N ILE A 225 -7.33 21.27 -21.77
CA ILE A 225 -6.40 20.35 -21.07
C ILE A 225 -7.18 19.27 -20.30
N GLY A 226 -8.35 19.60 -19.75
CA GLY A 226 -9.19 18.63 -19.02
C GLY A 226 -9.76 17.51 -19.92
N ALA A 227 -10.16 17.85 -21.15
CA ALA A 227 -10.72 16.88 -22.09
C ALA A 227 -9.67 15.89 -22.63
N GLY A 228 -8.45 16.36 -22.92
CA GLY A 228 -7.37 15.51 -23.44
C GLY A 228 -6.93 14.40 -22.47
N ILE A 229 -6.96 14.69 -21.15
CA ILE A 229 -6.62 13.70 -20.13
C ILE A 229 -7.70 12.60 -20.03
N LEU A 230 -8.99 12.98 -20.03
CA LEU A 230 -10.10 12.02 -19.95
C LEU A 230 -10.10 11.00 -21.13
N SER A 231 -9.70 11.43 -22.33
CA SER A 231 -9.65 10.57 -23.53
C SER A 231 -8.63 9.42 -23.45
N ILE A 232 -7.59 9.53 -22.62
CA ILE A 232 -6.54 8.51 -22.46
C ILE A 232 -6.85 7.56 -21.28
N TRP A 233 -7.63 8.01 -20.29
CA TRP A 233 -7.91 7.26 -19.07
C TRP A 233 -8.95 6.14 -19.23
N ILE A 234 -10.03 6.36 -20.00
CA ILE A 234 -11.08 5.35 -20.20
C ILE A 234 -10.52 4.08 -20.89
N PRO A 235 -9.67 4.16 -21.94
CA PRO A 235 -9.03 2.98 -22.52
C PRO A 235 -8.11 2.21 -21.56
N LEU A 236 -7.38 2.88 -20.67
CA LEU A 236 -6.42 2.24 -19.76
C LEU A 236 -7.10 1.47 -18.64
N VAL A 237 -8.16 2.02 -18.04
CA VAL A 237 -8.98 1.29 -17.06
C VAL A 237 -9.71 0.12 -17.72
N GLY A 238 -10.19 0.30 -18.96
CA GLY A 238 -10.78 -0.77 -19.77
C GLY A 238 -9.79 -1.89 -20.11
N LEU A 239 -8.54 -1.56 -20.45
CA LEU A 239 -7.46 -2.53 -20.68
C LEU A 239 -7.07 -3.28 -19.38
N GLY A 240 -7.01 -2.58 -18.25
CA GLY A 240 -6.78 -3.18 -16.94
C GLY A 240 -7.85 -4.20 -16.55
N LEU A 241 -9.13 -3.82 -16.69
CA LEU A 241 -10.27 -4.73 -16.50
C LEU A 241 -10.24 -5.90 -17.51
N GLY A 242 -9.97 -5.62 -18.78
CA GLY A 242 -9.91 -6.63 -19.84
C GLY A 242 -8.78 -7.66 -19.65
N LEU A 243 -7.65 -7.26 -19.06
CA LEU A 243 -6.58 -8.16 -18.63
C LEU A 243 -6.98 -8.93 -17.36
N TYR A 244 -7.65 -8.29 -16.40
CA TYR A 244 -8.11 -8.93 -15.16
C TYR A 244 -9.17 -10.00 -15.40
N THR A 245 -10.03 -9.84 -16.41
CA THR A 245 -11.07 -10.80 -16.78
C THR A 245 -10.65 -11.78 -17.89
N ARG A 246 -9.39 -11.74 -18.37
CA ARG A 246 -8.95 -12.59 -19.48
C ARG A 246 -8.62 -14.00 -19.00
N PHE A 247 -9.65 -14.83 -18.87
CA PHE A 247 -9.48 -16.27 -18.65
C PHE A 247 -8.72 -16.91 -19.82
N ALA A 248 -7.48 -17.31 -19.59
CA ALA A 248 -6.72 -18.11 -20.54
C ALA A 248 -7.34 -19.52 -20.61
N LYS A 249 -7.95 -19.85 -21.75
CA LYS A 249 -8.51 -21.18 -21.99
C LYS A 249 -7.43 -22.05 -22.64
N LYS A 250 -6.76 -22.88 -21.85
CA LYS A 250 -5.84 -23.90 -22.34
C LYS A 250 -6.55 -25.25 -22.26
N ASP A 251 -6.58 -25.98 -23.37
CA ASP A 251 -7.16 -27.34 -23.48
C ASP A 251 -8.60 -27.46 -22.95
N GLY A 252 -9.40 -26.40 -23.11
CA GLY A 252 -10.81 -26.36 -22.72
C GLY A 252 -11.09 -26.00 -21.26
N VAL A 253 -10.09 -26.04 -20.38
CA VAL A 253 -10.21 -25.74 -18.95
C VAL A 253 -9.91 -24.26 -18.67
N LEU A 254 -10.58 -23.68 -17.67
CA LEU A 254 -10.27 -22.35 -17.14
C LEU A 254 -9.03 -22.43 -16.24
N THR A 255 -7.86 -22.08 -16.79
CA THR A 255 -6.61 -22.00 -16.01
C THR A 255 -6.38 -20.57 -15.53
N TYR A 256 -6.30 -20.38 -14.20
CA TYR A 256 -5.97 -19.11 -13.57
C TYR A 256 -4.45 -18.87 -13.58
N ASP A 257 -4.01 -17.78 -14.20
CA ASP A 257 -2.60 -17.39 -14.21
C ASP A 257 -2.29 -16.37 -13.10
N GLU A 258 -1.36 -16.73 -12.22
CA GLU A 258 -0.93 -15.89 -11.10
C GLU A 258 -0.17 -14.64 -11.56
N GLN A 259 0.55 -14.74 -12.69
CA GLN A 259 1.38 -13.65 -13.20
C GLN A 259 0.50 -12.49 -13.71
N THR A 260 -0.56 -12.80 -14.46
CA THR A 260 -1.57 -11.84 -14.93
C THR A 260 -2.26 -11.12 -13.77
N ARG A 261 -2.54 -11.81 -12.65
CA ARG A 261 -3.13 -11.19 -11.45
C ARG A 261 -2.19 -10.17 -10.79
N LYS A 262 -0.88 -10.45 -10.75
CA LYS A 262 0.12 -9.49 -10.21
C LYS A 262 0.11 -8.20 -11.03
N TYR A 263 0.17 -8.28 -12.36
CA TYR A 263 0.06 -7.10 -13.23
C TYR A 263 -1.27 -6.36 -13.09
N GLY A 264 -2.40 -7.07 -13.02
CA GLY A 264 -3.72 -6.48 -12.80
C GLY A 264 -3.81 -5.68 -11.48
N ASN A 265 -3.26 -6.23 -10.39
CA ASN A 265 -3.18 -5.53 -9.11
C ASN A 265 -2.32 -4.25 -9.19
N TYR A 266 -1.15 -4.29 -9.86
CA TYR A 266 -0.33 -3.09 -10.04
C TYR A 266 -1.07 -1.99 -10.80
N VAL A 267 -1.78 -2.32 -11.89
CA VAL A 267 -2.56 -1.35 -12.67
C VAL A 267 -3.69 -0.72 -11.84
N LEU A 268 -4.37 -1.51 -11.01
CA LEU A 268 -5.42 -1.00 -10.11
C LEU A 268 -4.86 -0.08 -9.01
N ILE A 269 -3.73 -0.44 -8.40
CA ILE A 269 -3.08 0.37 -7.35
C ILE A 269 -2.60 1.71 -7.93
N VAL A 270 -1.93 1.69 -9.08
CA VAL A 270 -1.50 2.90 -9.78
C VAL A 270 -2.70 3.78 -10.15
N GLY A 271 -3.78 3.18 -10.69
CA GLY A 271 -5.02 3.89 -10.98
C GLY A 271 -5.64 4.58 -9.76
N ALA A 272 -5.67 3.90 -8.61
CA ALA A 272 -6.19 4.45 -7.35
C ALA A 272 -5.33 5.63 -6.82
N ILE A 273 -4.00 5.55 -6.96
CA ILE A 273 -3.09 6.65 -6.56
C ILE A 273 -3.33 7.88 -7.43
N PHE A 274 -3.44 7.73 -8.74
CA PHE A 274 -3.75 8.84 -9.64
C PHE A 274 -5.16 9.42 -9.41
N PHE A 275 -6.16 8.59 -9.09
CA PHE A 275 -7.50 9.05 -8.73
C PHE A 275 -7.48 9.90 -7.44
N LEU A 276 -6.76 9.47 -6.40
CA LEU A 276 -6.55 10.25 -5.18
C LEU A 276 -5.84 11.58 -5.45
N TYR A 277 -4.79 11.57 -6.26
CA TYR A 277 -4.07 12.80 -6.65
C TYR A 277 -4.97 13.78 -7.42
N TYR A 278 -5.80 13.28 -8.34
CA TYR A 278 -6.80 14.09 -9.04
C TYR A 278 -7.84 14.66 -8.08
N PHE A 279 -8.36 13.87 -7.14
CA PHE A 279 -9.36 14.33 -6.17
C PHE A 279 -8.81 15.41 -5.21
N ILE A 280 -7.54 15.27 -4.80
CA ILE A 280 -6.83 16.27 -3.98
C ILE A 280 -6.63 17.58 -4.76
N THR A 281 -6.16 17.49 -6.01
CA THR A 281 -5.96 18.69 -6.84
C THR A 281 -7.29 19.39 -7.19
N LEU A 282 -8.38 18.66 -7.40
CA LEU A 282 -9.72 19.24 -7.54
C LEU A 282 -10.20 19.94 -6.26
N SER A 283 -9.95 19.34 -5.10
CA SER A 283 -10.35 19.87 -3.79
C SER A 283 -9.59 21.16 -3.43
N ILE A 284 -8.33 21.28 -3.83
CA ILE A 284 -7.52 22.49 -3.61
C ILE A 284 -7.89 23.59 -4.62
N GLY A 285 -8.28 23.23 -5.85
CA GLY A 285 -8.72 24.19 -6.88
C GLY A 285 -10.12 24.80 -6.65
N GLY A 286 -10.98 24.14 -5.88
CA GLY A 286 -12.38 24.54 -5.69
C GLY A 286 -12.63 25.73 -4.76
N GLY A 287 -11.64 26.15 -3.96
CA GLY A 287 -11.82 27.19 -2.92
C GLY A 287 -11.79 28.65 -3.40
N GLY A 288 -11.63 28.89 -4.71
CA GLY A 288 -11.23 30.20 -5.26
C GLY A 288 -12.32 31.06 -5.92
N TYR A 289 -13.60 30.69 -5.87
CA TYR A 289 -14.68 31.40 -6.60
C TYR A 289 -15.95 31.62 -5.75
N MET A 290 -15.84 32.44 -4.71
CA MET A 290 -16.97 33.00 -3.94
C MET A 290 -16.63 34.42 -3.45
N TYR A 291 -16.57 35.37 -4.39
CA TYR A 291 -16.73 36.82 -4.18
C TYR A 291 -17.18 37.48 -5.48
#